data_AF-A0A1S9DKR6-F1
#
_entry.id   AF-A0A1S9DKR6-F1
#
_cell.length_a   1.000
_cell.length_b   1.000
_cell.length_c   1.000
_cell.angle_alpha   90.00
_cell.angle_beta   90.00
_cell.angle_gamma   90.00
#
_symmetry.space_group_name_H-M   'P 1'
#
loop_
_entity.id
_entity.type
_entity.pdbx_description
1 polymer ?
#
loop_
_entity_poly.entity_id
_entity_poly.type
_entity_poly.pdbx_seq_one_letter_code
_entity_poly.pdbx_strand_id
1 'polypeptide(L)'
;MLRTAKTLGALPALDETPAWLPVDVVARSILELSGIVSNEKAKALAHDPSVVYHVQNSKTFRWTEDLLPALRQAGLKFDILPKREWVQRLRESEQDPQKNPTIKLLGFFAEKYDNDAPGRSGLTFAMEKTESASPSLKGGMELIHTGLIKRFVDAWAPLW
;
A
#
# COMPACT_ATOMS: atom_id res chain seq x y z
N MET A 1 7.93 7.27 1.38
CA MET A 1 8.05 7.16 -0.09
C MET A 1 7.18 8.21 -0.79
N LEU A 2 5.84 8.16 -0.76
CA LEU A 2 5.00 9.07 -1.57
C LEU A 2 5.30 10.58 -1.42
N ARG A 3 5.68 11.04 -0.22
CA ARG A 3 6.10 12.42 0.03
C ARG A 3 7.29 12.88 -0.82
N THR A 4 8.12 11.97 -1.36
CA THR A 4 9.23 12.34 -2.26
C THR A 4 8.77 12.91 -3.58
N ALA A 5 7.50 12.72 -3.96
CA ALA A 5 6.91 13.50 -5.05
C ALA A 5 7.05 15.02 -4.81
N LYS A 6 6.95 15.48 -3.56
CA LYS A 6 7.11 16.89 -3.18
C LYS A 6 8.55 17.23 -2.81
N THR A 7 9.22 16.41 -2.01
CA THR A 7 10.57 16.75 -1.49
C THR A 7 11.70 16.50 -2.49
N LEU A 8 11.55 15.53 -3.39
CA LEU A 8 12.54 15.22 -4.43
C LEU A 8 12.05 15.55 -5.85
N GLY A 9 10.76 15.88 -6.00
CA GLY A 9 10.13 15.98 -7.32
C GLY A 9 10.04 14.63 -8.04
N ALA A 10 10.21 13.50 -7.36
CA ALA A 10 10.34 12.19 -8.03
C ALA A 10 9.79 11.00 -7.20
N LEU A 11 9.27 10.01 -7.92
CA LEU A 11 8.89 8.68 -7.41
C LEU A 11 9.56 7.57 -8.23
N PRO A 12 9.87 6.42 -7.61
CA PRO A 12 10.49 5.31 -8.33
C PRO A 12 9.44 4.54 -9.15
N ALA A 13 9.84 4.10 -10.34
CA ALA A 13 9.18 3.01 -11.05
C ALA A 13 9.51 1.70 -10.34
N LEU A 14 8.49 1.07 -9.76
CA LEU A 14 8.58 -0.20 -9.06
C LEU A 14 7.70 -1.23 -9.76
N ASP A 15 8.22 -2.45 -9.88
CA ASP A 15 7.47 -3.64 -10.27
C ASP A 15 6.92 -4.30 -9.00
N GLU A 16 5.86 -3.70 -8.44
CA GLU A 16 5.21 -4.15 -7.22
C GLU A 16 3.69 -4.13 -7.40
N THR A 17 3.00 -5.08 -6.77
CA THR A 17 1.54 -5.20 -6.78
C THR A 17 0.95 -5.05 -5.36
N PRO A 18 0.81 -3.83 -4.82
CA PRO A 18 0.37 -3.67 -3.44
C PRO A 18 -1.07 -4.14 -3.20
N ALA A 19 -1.29 -4.79 -2.06
CA ALA A 19 -2.61 -5.19 -1.55
C ALA A 19 -3.11 -4.20 -0.48
N TRP A 20 -3.11 -2.90 -0.80
CA TRP A 20 -3.48 -1.87 0.18
C TRP A 20 -4.92 -2.02 0.66
N LEU A 21 -5.16 -1.72 1.93
CA LEU A 21 -6.49 -1.65 2.53
C LEU A 21 -6.63 -0.38 3.37
N PRO A 22 -7.80 0.30 3.30
CA PRO A 22 -8.14 1.35 4.27
C PRO A 22 -8.24 0.78 5.69
N VAL A 23 -7.73 1.52 6.68
CA VAL A 23 -7.65 1.05 8.08
C VAL A 23 -9.03 0.83 8.70
N ASP A 24 -10.03 1.60 8.29
CA ASP A 24 -11.44 1.46 8.69
C ASP A 24 -12.04 0.14 8.17
N VAL A 25 -11.69 -0.26 6.94
CA VAL A 25 -12.08 -1.57 6.39
C VAL A 25 -11.40 -2.71 7.14
N VAL A 26 -10.12 -2.56 7.47
CA VAL A 26 -9.39 -3.54 8.31
C VAL A 26 -10.08 -3.69 9.66
N ALA A 27 -10.35 -2.59 10.36
CA ALA A 27 -11.02 -2.62 11.65
C ALA A 27 -12.40 -3.30 11.56
N ARG A 28 -13.20 -2.94 10.55
CA ARG A 28 -14.50 -3.55 10.33
C ARG A 28 -14.40 -5.05 10.06
N SER A 29 -13.46 -5.48 9.22
CA SER A 29 -13.25 -6.90 8.92
C SER A 29 -12.85 -7.69 10.16
N ILE A 30 -12.04 -7.13 11.05
CA ILE A 30 -11.65 -7.80 12.30
C ILE A 30 -12.88 -8.05 13.19
N LEU A 31 -13.79 -7.08 13.28
CA LEU A 31 -15.03 -7.24 14.04
C LEU A 31 -15.98 -8.28 13.43
N GLU A 32 -16.01 -8.40 12.11
CA GLU A 32 -16.78 -9.42 11.38
C GLU A 32 -16.18 -10.82 11.59
N LEU A 33 -14.86 -10.94 11.46
CA LEU A 33 -14.14 -12.22 11.56
C LEU A 33 -14.06 -12.74 12.99
N SER A 34 -14.05 -11.86 13.99
CA SER A 34 -14.08 -12.24 15.41
C SER A 34 -15.46 -12.63 15.93
N GLY A 35 -16.51 -12.48 15.09
CA GLY A 35 -17.89 -12.79 15.46
C GLY A 35 -18.56 -11.73 16.34
N ILE A 36 -17.91 -10.60 16.63
CA ILE A 36 -18.51 -9.46 17.34
C ILE A 36 -19.66 -8.88 16.51
N VAL A 37 -19.43 -8.68 15.21
CA VAL A 37 -20.49 -8.39 14.25
C VAL A 37 -21.00 -9.72 13.71
N SER A 38 -22.26 -10.04 13.98
CA SER A 38 -22.85 -11.34 13.61
C SER A 38 -22.75 -11.60 12.11
N ASN A 39 -22.02 -12.66 11.76
CA ASN A 39 -21.98 -13.26 10.43
C ASN A 39 -22.04 -14.79 10.57
N GLU A 40 -23.04 -15.42 9.94
CA GLU A 40 -23.24 -16.87 9.98
C GLU A 40 -22.05 -17.66 9.44
N LYS A 41 -21.35 -17.14 8.42
CA LYS A 41 -20.13 -17.79 7.89
C LYS A 41 -18.97 -17.70 8.87
N ALA A 42 -18.79 -16.55 9.53
CA ALA A 42 -17.76 -16.40 10.55
C ALA A 42 -18.04 -17.32 11.76
N LYS A 43 -19.31 -17.41 12.21
CA LYS A 43 -19.72 -18.34 13.27
C LYS A 43 -19.44 -19.80 12.91
N ALA A 44 -19.75 -20.21 11.68
CA ALA A 44 -19.52 -21.58 11.22
C ALA A 44 -18.03 -21.96 11.24
N LEU A 45 -17.15 -21.00 10.98
CA LEU A 45 -15.69 -21.20 10.98
C LEU A 45 -15.04 -20.98 12.36
N ALA A 46 -15.73 -20.32 13.30
CA ALA A 46 -15.16 -19.90 14.60
C ALA A 46 -14.72 -21.07 15.50
N HIS A 47 -15.28 -22.27 15.31
CA HIS A 47 -14.97 -23.44 16.12
C HIS A 47 -13.86 -24.33 15.54
N ASP A 48 -13.34 -24.01 14.34
CA ASP A 48 -12.25 -24.74 13.72
C ASP A 48 -10.90 -24.07 14.05
N PRO A 49 -10.07 -24.67 14.92
CA PRO A 49 -8.79 -24.08 15.34
C PRO A 49 -7.75 -24.01 14.21
N SER A 50 -8.01 -24.65 13.05
CA SER A 50 -7.15 -24.58 11.87
C SER A 50 -7.45 -23.35 10.98
N VAL A 51 -8.49 -22.58 11.28
CA VAL A 51 -8.86 -21.41 10.50
C VAL A 51 -7.92 -20.25 10.78
N VAL A 52 -7.22 -19.83 9.72
CA VAL A 52 -6.45 -18.60 9.66
C VAL A 52 -7.08 -17.69 8.61
N TYR A 53 -7.32 -16.44 8.98
CA TYR A 53 -7.79 -15.41 8.06
C TYR A 53 -6.63 -14.50 7.65
N HIS A 54 -6.47 -14.27 6.36
CA HIS A 54 -5.58 -13.23 5.85
C HIS A 54 -6.37 -11.94 5.70
N VAL A 55 -6.04 -10.92 6.48
CA VAL A 55 -6.68 -9.59 6.41
C VAL A 55 -5.88 -8.72 5.43
N GLN A 56 -6.10 -8.93 4.14
CA GLN A 56 -5.48 -8.17 3.06
C GLN A 56 -6.47 -7.90 1.92
N ASN A 57 -6.10 -7.04 0.96
CA ASN A 57 -6.92 -6.82 -0.22
C ASN A 57 -6.72 -7.94 -1.24
N SER A 58 -7.79 -8.63 -1.65
CA SER A 58 -7.75 -9.57 -2.77
C SER A 58 -7.62 -8.85 -4.12
N LYS A 59 -7.91 -7.54 -4.17
CA LYS A 59 -7.76 -6.70 -5.35
C LYS A 59 -6.49 -5.85 -5.26
N THR A 60 -5.42 -6.32 -5.91
CA THR A 60 -4.16 -5.60 -6.04
C THR A 60 -4.19 -4.66 -7.24
N PHE A 61 -3.23 -3.74 -7.29
CA PHE A 61 -2.97 -2.86 -8.43
C PHE A 61 -1.46 -2.78 -8.66
N ARG A 62 -1.02 -2.34 -9.83
CA ARG A 62 0.40 -2.17 -10.15
C ARG A 62 0.89 -0.79 -9.73
N TRP A 63 2.02 -0.74 -9.04
CA TRP A 63 2.59 0.51 -8.53
C TRP A 63 2.82 1.53 -9.64
N THR A 64 3.57 1.15 -10.68
CA THR A 64 4.02 2.11 -11.71
C THR A 64 2.88 2.47 -12.66
N GLU A 65 2.09 1.50 -13.06
CA GLU A 65 1.10 1.64 -14.13
C GLU A 65 -0.24 2.15 -13.64
N ASP A 66 -0.63 1.89 -12.38
CA ASP A 66 -1.94 2.25 -11.88
C ASP A 66 -1.85 3.38 -10.83
N LEU A 67 -0.97 3.23 -9.82
CA LEU A 67 -0.87 4.20 -8.73
C LEU A 67 -0.21 5.52 -9.14
N LEU A 68 0.92 5.50 -9.87
CA LEU A 68 1.60 6.74 -10.26
C LEU A 68 0.72 7.64 -11.14
N PRO A 69 -0.03 7.14 -12.14
CA PRO A 69 -1.01 7.94 -12.86
C PRO A 69 -2.13 8.48 -11.97
N ALA A 70 -2.66 7.67 -11.05
CA ALA A 70 -3.69 8.11 -10.11
C ALA A 70 -3.21 9.25 -9.19
N LEU A 71 -1.95 9.21 -8.73
CA LEU A 71 -1.34 10.28 -7.95
C LEU A 71 -1.18 11.57 -8.76
N ARG A 72 -0.83 11.48 -10.05
CA ARG A 72 -0.78 12.64 -10.95
C ARG A 72 -2.15 13.25 -11.16
N GLN A 73 -3.16 12.41 -11.42
CA GLN A 73 -4.55 12.85 -11.55
C GLN A 73 -5.08 13.50 -10.26
N ALA A 74 -4.59 13.04 -9.10
CA ALA A 74 -4.86 13.64 -7.80
C ALA A 74 -4.13 14.98 -7.55
N GLY A 75 -3.27 15.43 -8.47
CA GLY A 75 -2.63 16.75 -8.43
C GLY A 75 -1.16 16.76 -8.00
N LEU A 76 -0.56 15.60 -7.73
CA LEU A 76 0.89 15.55 -7.45
C LEU A 76 1.70 15.70 -8.75
N LYS A 77 2.78 16.48 -8.68
CA LYS A 77 3.72 16.69 -9.78
C LYS A 77 5.04 16.03 -9.44
N PHE A 78 5.50 15.11 -10.28
CA PHE A 78 6.76 14.39 -10.08
C PHE A 78 7.22 13.67 -11.36
N ASP A 79 8.52 13.45 -11.44
CA ASP A 79 9.18 12.58 -12.40
C ASP A 79 9.12 11.12 -11.93
N ILE A 80 9.11 10.19 -12.89
CA ILE A 80 9.22 8.76 -12.62
C ILE A 80 10.64 8.35 -12.96
N LEU A 81 11.37 7.79 -11.98
CA LEU A 81 12.76 7.39 -12.13
C LEU A 81 12.93 5.88 -11.96
N PRO A 82 13.93 5.26 -12.62
CA PRO A 82 14.39 3.93 -12.25
C PRO A 82 14.72 3.85 -10.76
N LYS A 83 14.42 2.71 -10.13
CA LYS A 83 14.52 2.54 -8.67
C LYS A 83 15.89 2.93 -8.08
N ARG A 84 17.00 2.62 -8.77
CA ARG A 84 18.36 2.99 -8.34
C ARG A 84 18.65 4.48 -8.47
N GLU A 85 18.24 5.07 -9.58
CA GLU A 85 18.37 6.52 -9.79
C GLU A 85 17.56 7.30 -8.76
N TRP A 86 16.38 6.81 -8.38
CA TRP A 86 15.60 7.40 -7.30
C TRP A 86 16.32 7.32 -5.94
N VAL A 87 16.94 6.18 -5.59
CA VAL A 87 17.75 6.06 -4.36
C VAL A 87 18.94 7.01 -4.40
N GLN A 88 19.63 7.11 -5.54
CA GLN A 88 20.75 8.05 -5.71
C GLN A 88 20.27 9.50 -5.53
N ARG A 89 19.14 9.87 -6.12
CA ARG A 89 18.56 11.21 -5.94
C ARG A 89 18.17 11.48 -4.49
N LEU A 90 17.68 10.48 -3.75
CA LEU A 90 17.45 10.63 -2.30
C LEU A 90 18.77 10.83 -1.54
N ARG A 91 19.82 10.09 -1.89
CA ARG A 91 21.16 10.20 -1.28
C ARG A 91 21.78 11.59 -1.47
N GLU A 92 21.56 12.21 -2.63
CA GLU A 92 22.09 13.53 -2.99
C GLU A 92 21.18 14.70 -2.57
N SER A 93 20.00 14.41 -2.03
CA SER A 93 19.02 15.43 -1.65
C SER A 93 19.35 16.13 -0.32
N GLU A 94 18.47 17.02 0.13
CA GLU A 94 18.56 17.64 1.46
C GLU A 94 18.71 16.57 2.56
N GLN A 95 19.76 16.69 3.37
CA GLN A 95 20.14 15.72 4.39
C GLN A 95 19.56 16.07 5.77
N ASP A 96 19.07 17.30 5.96
CA ASP A 96 18.37 17.68 7.19
C ASP A 96 17.03 16.91 7.31
N PRO A 97 16.88 16.02 8.31
CA PRO A 97 15.67 15.22 8.47
C PRO A 97 14.41 16.03 8.84
N GLN A 98 14.54 17.31 9.22
CA GLN A 98 13.38 18.19 9.42
C GLN A 98 12.83 18.68 8.09
N LYS A 99 13.71 18.97 7.12
CA LYS A 99 13.33 19.44 5.78
C LYS A 99 13.02 18.29 4.82
N ASN A 100 13.73 17.16 4.95
CA ASN A 100 13.50 15.94 4.19
C ASN A 100 13.39 14.71 5.11
N PRO A 101 12.22 14.47 5.73
CA PRO A 101 12.05 13.33 6.63
C PRO A 101 12.30 11.96 5.99
N THR A 102 12.23 11.85 4.66
CA THR A 102 12.47 10.60 3.95
C THR A 102 13.93 10.16 4.03
N ILE A 103 14.88 11.07 4.27
CA ILE A 103 16.31 10.73 4.37
C ILE A 103 16.60 9.71 5.49
N LYS A 104 15.77 9.69 6.54
CA LYS A 104 15.84 8.70 7.63
C LYS A 104 15.69 7.25 7.15
N LEU A 105 15.03 7.06 6.01
CA LEU A 105 14.77 5.75 5.40
C LEU A 105 15.75 5.43 4.26
N LEU A 106 16.80 6.24 4.04
CA LEU A 106 17.76 6.04 2.96
C LEU A 106 18.39 4.64 3.01
N GLY A 107 18.85 4.20 4.19
CA GLY A 107 19.44 2.87 4.37
C GLY A 107 18.47 1.75 3.98
N PHE A 108 17.22 1.83 4.45
CA PHE A 108 16.16 0.88 4.10
C PHE A 108 15.89 0.83 2.59
N PHE A 109 15.80 2.00 1.94
CA PHE A 109 15.54 2.04 0.49
C PHE A 109 16.73 1.61 -0.35
N ALA A 110 17.95 1.91 0.08
CA ALA A 110 19.16 1.42 -0.57
C ALA A 110 19.24 -0.10 -0.47
N GLU A 111 19.01 -0.67 0.71
CA GLU A 111 18.95 -2.12 0.88
C GLU A 111 17.86 -2.76 0.01
N LYS A 112 16.70 -2.11 -0.15
CA LYS A 112 15.58 -2.66 -0.93
C LYS A 112 15.76 -2.53 -2.44
N TYR A 113 16.30 -1.42 -2.95
CA TYR A 113 16.27 -1.10 -4.39
C TYR A 113 17.65 -0.91 -5.05
N ASP A 114 18.69 -0.64 -4.27
CA ASP A 114 20.06 -0.38 -4.74
C ASP A 114 20.91 -1.67 -4.70
N ASN A 115 20.34 -2.76 -5.25
CA ASN A 115 20.97 -4.08 -5.29
C ASN A 115 20.52 -4.86 -6.54
N ASP A 116 21.23 -5.94 -6.87
CA ASP A 116 20.91 -6.87 -7.97
C ASP A 116 20.03 -8.04 -7.53
N ALA A 117 19.61 -8.08 -6.26
CA ALA A 117 18.73 -9.14 -5.80
C ALA A 117 17.39 -9.05 -6.55
N PRO A 118 16.82 -10.19 -6.98
CA PRO A 118 15.48 -10.19 -7.49
C PRO A 118 14.56 -9.60 -6.42
N GLY A 119 13.62 -8.74 -6.84
CA GLY A 119 12.57 -8.28 -5.93
C GLY A 119 11.94 -9.50 -5.26
N ARG A 120 11.62 -9.41 -3.96
CA ARG A 120 10.95 -10.52 -3.27
C ARG A 120 9.74 -10.93 -4.10
N SER A 121 9.71 -12.17 -4.58
CA SER A 121 8.51 -12.74 -5.20
C SER A 121 7.36 -12.55 -4.23
N GLY A 122 6.37 -11.74 -4.62
CA GLY A 122 5.23 -11.44 -3.75
C GLY A 122 4.56 -12.73 -3.32
N LEU A 123 4.31 -12.88 -2.02
CA LEU A 123 3.50 -13.98 -1.53
C LEU A 123 2.04 -13.71 -1.90
N THR A 124 1.38 -14.70 -2.48
CA THR A 124 -0.07 -14.68 -2.67
C THR A 124 -0.70 -15.45 -1.52
N PHE A 125 -1.61 -14.80 -0.79
CA PHE A 125 -2.28 -15.42 0.34
C PHE A 125 -3.71 -15.82 -0.02
N ALA A 126 -4.12 -17.00 0.44
CA ALA A 126 -5.47 -17.53 0.27
C ALA A 126 -6.51 -16.64 0.96
N MET A 127 -7.51 -16.17 0.21
CA MET A 127 -8.51 -15.19 0.70
C MET A 127 -9.92 -15.78 0.83
N GLU A 128 -10.14 -17.03 0.42
CA GLU A 128 -11.45 -17.65 0.32
C GLU A 128 -12.17 -17.68 1.68
N LYS A 129 -11.46 -18.05 2.75
CA LYS A 129 -12.00 -18.04 4.12
C LYS A 129 -12.37 -16.62 4.54
N THR A 130 -11.46 -15.67 4.37
CA THR A 130 -11.67 -14.26 4.74
C THR A 130 -12.85 -13.65 4.00
N GLU A 131 -12.92 -13.77 2.67
CA GLU A 131 -13.99 -13.20 1.86
C GLU A 131 -15.35 -13.83 2.13
N SER A 132 -15.37 -15.12 2.51
CA SER A 132 -16.61 -15.78 2.93
C SER A 132 -17.11 -15.28 4.30
N ALA A 133 -16.20 -14.91 5.20
CA ALA A 133 -16.47 -14.57 6.59
C ALA A 133 -16.47 -13.06 6.89
N SER A 134 -16.04 -12.22 5.96
CA SER A 134 -16.06 -10.75 6.08
C SER A 134 -16.72 -10.12 4.86
N PRO A 135 -17.97 -9.63 4.98
CA PRO A 135 -18.61 -8.84 3.94
C PRO A 135 -17.77 -7.63 3.49
N SER A 136 -16.99 -7.04 4.40
CA SER A 136 -16.17 -5.86 4.12
C SER A 136 -14.97 -6.15 3.20
N LEU A 137 -14.52 -7.40 3.11
CA LEU A 137 -13.41 -7.81 2.25
C LEU A 137 -13.85 -8.64 1.04
N LYS A 138 -15.14 -8.96 0.94
CA LYS A 138 -15.67 -9.82 -0.11
C LYS A 138 -15.47 -9.19 -1.50
N GLY A 139 -14.65 -9.85 -2.33
CA GLY A 139 -14.34 -9.40 -3.69
C GLY A 139 -13.29 -8.28 -3.76
N GLY A 140 -12.68 -7.96 -2.63
CA GLY A 140 -11.63 -6.94 -2.52
C GLY A 140 -12.13 -5.50 -2.64
N MET A 141 -11.21 -4.56 -2.45
CA MET A 141 -11.46 -3.13 -2.47
C MET A 141 -10.79 -2.49 -3.68
N GLU A 142 -11.57 -1.80 -4.52
CA GLU A 142 -11.02 -0.97 -5.60
C GLU A 142 -10.51 0.36 -5.05
N LEU A 143 -9.24 0.66 -5.26
CA LEU A 143 -8.58 1.86 -4.72
C LEU A 143 -8.28 2.90 -5.79
N ILE A 144 -7.97 2.47 -7.01
CA ILE A 144 -7.45 3.32 -8.07
C ILE A 144 -8.58 4.16 -8.67
N HIS A 145 -9.70 3.52 -8.97
CA HIS A 145 -10.81 4.18 -9.69
C HIS A 145 -11.92 4.72 -8.79
N THR A 146 -11.87 4.48 -7.47
CA THR A 146 -12.90 4.95 -6.50
C THR A 146 -12.70 6.39 -6.03
N GLY A 147 -11.64 7.07 -6.50
CA GLY A 147 -11.26 8.40 -6.03
C GLY A 147 -10.56 8.40 -4.66
N LEU A 148 -10.27 7.23 -4.10
CA LEU A 148 -9.63 7.14 -2.79
C LEU A 148 -8.19 7.67 -2.80
N ILE A 149 -7.44 7.45 -3.88
CA ILE A 149 -6.11 8.04 -4.06
C ILE A 149 -6.17 9.57 -3.98
N LYS A 150 -7.19 10.19 -4.58
CA LYS A 150 -7.39 11.64 -4.47
C LYS A 150 -7.64 12.06 -3.02
N ARG A 151 -8.51 11.35 -2.28
CA ARG A 151 -8.76 11.63 -0.87
C ARG A 151 -7.49 11.52 -0.02
N PHE A 152 -6.64 10.54 -0.30
CA PHE A 152 -5.35 10.40 0.38
C PHE A 152 -4.43 11.59 0.10
N VAL A 153 -4.29 12.00 -1.16
CA VAL A 153 -3.49 13.17 -1.53
C VAL A 153 -4.04 14.44 -0.91
N ASP A 154 -5.36 14.66 -0.96
CA ASP A 154 -6.02 15.82 -0.35
C ASP A 154 -5.75 15.91 1.16
N ALA A 155 -5.70 14.77 1.86
CA ALA A 155 -5.41 14.70 3.29
C ALA A 155 -3.92 14.85 3.62
N TRP A 156 -3.03 14.30 2.79
CA TRP A 156 -1.59 14.24 3.08
C TRP A 156 -0.81 15.45 2.58
N ALA A 157 -1.10 15.95 1.37
CA ALA A 157 -0.34 17.02 0.74
C ALA A 157 -0.25 18.32 1.56
N PRO A 158 -1.29 18.74 2.32
CA PRO A 158 -1.20 19.90 3.20
C PRO A 158 -0.25 19.74 4.38
N LEU A 159 0.08 18.50 4.77
CA LEU A 159 0.95 18.17 5.91
C LEU A 159 2.41 17.93 5.50
N TRP A 160 2.70 17.95 4.19
CA TRP A 160 4.03 17.63 3.64
C TRP A 160 4.92 18.84 3.44
#